data_AF-A0A497P5H4-F1
#
_entry.id   AF-A0A497P5H4-F1
#
_cell.length_a   1.000
_cell.length_b   1.000
_cell.length_c   1.000
_cell.angle_alpha   90.00
_cell.angle_beta   90.00
_cell.angle_gamma   90.00
#
_symmetry.space_group_name_H-M   'P 1'
#
loop_
_entity.id
_entity.type
_entity.pdbx_description
1 polymer ?
#
loop_
_entity_poly.entity_id
_entity_poly.type
_entity_poly.pdbx_seq_one_letter_code
_entity_poly.pdbx_strand_id
1 'polypeptide(L)'
;MSRKKIREEMKRLPRLIMSVTMAAIFWGISMVVPPLVEGMTVPGINVSGRFFLWVCFMLVTVIFVIRALADALSLADVLTDIFLRRLGAKEDRSLIRVGRDAIYIILTILLASAFIPILSSVAEIGNMLASAASLVALGLIILLIYDIGRVLYRTVEEKAEVLADRLVKLAKRNRKKKG
;
A
#
# COMPACT_ATOMS: atom_id res chain seq x y z
N MET A 1 25.93 0.22 11.53
CA MET A 1 25.02 -0.48 12.48
C MET A 1 25.42 -1.95 12.56
N SER A 2 25.47 -2.55 13.76
CA SER A 2 26.03 -3.90 14.00
C SER A 2 25.32 -4.99 13.18
N ARG A 3 26.10 -5.91 12.58
CA ARG A 3 25.63 -7.03 11.73
C ARG A 3 24.53 -7.89 12.35
N LYS A 4 24.33 -7.80 13.67
CA LYS A 4 23.20 -8.43 14.40
C LYS A 4 21.82 -7.90 13.99
N LYS A 5 21.63 -6.59 13.78
CA LYS A 5 20.32 -6.02 13.42
C LYS A 5 19.84 -6.44 12.03
N ILE A 6 20.76 -6.49 11.06
CA ILE A 6 20.48 -6.93 9.68
C ILE A 6 20.08 -8.41 9.63
N ARG A 7 20.68 -9.25 10.49
CA ARG A 7 20.36 -10.68 10.59
C ARG A 7 19.00 -10.94 11.26
N GLU A 8 18.56 -10.06 12.16
CA GLU A 8 17.23 -10.12 12.78
C GLU A 8 16.12 -9.64 11.82
N GLU A 9 16.38 -8.63 10.99
CA GLU A 9 15.44 -8.20 9.96
C GLU A 9 15.36 -9.18 8.78
N MET A 10 16.46 -9.85 8.42
CA MET A 10 16.43 -10.95 7.44
C MET A 10 15.58 -12.15 7.87
N LYS A 11 15.36 -12.37 9.17
CA LYS A 11 14.42 -13.39 9.66
C LYS A 11 12.95 -13.01 9.45
N ARG A 12 12.64 -11.75 9.13
CA ARG A 12 11.28 -11.25 8.88
C ARG A 12 10.92 -11.26 7.39
N LEU A 13 11.90 -11.22 6.49
CA LEU A 13 11.72 -11.38 5.03
C LEU A 13 10.94 -12.63 4.59
N PRO A 14 11.13 -13.84 5.18
CA PRO A 14 10.33 -15.01 4.84
C PRO A 14 8.84 -14.80 5.08
N ARG A 15 8.48 -14.00 6.09
CA ARG A 15 7.09 -13.74 6.49
C ARG A 15 6.38 -12.88 5.43
N LEU A 16 7.10 -11.94 4.83
CA LEU A 16 6.65 -11.10 3.71
C LEU A 16 6.51 -11.89 2.42
N ILE A 17 7.48 -12.76 2.13
CA ILE A 17 7.40 -13.66 0.99
C ILE A 17 6.20 -14.60 1.16
N MET A 18 5.93 -15.07 2.38
CA MET A 18 4.72 -15.86 2.67
C MET A 18 3.43 -15.08 2.47
N SER A 19 3.34 -13.81 2.88
CA SER A 19 2.12 -13.02 2.64
C SER A 19 1.91 -12.75 1.15
N VAL A 20 2.95 -12.43 0.39
CA VAL A 20 2.88 -12.31 -1.09
C VAL A 20 2.49 -13.64 -1.74
N THR A 21 3.06 -14.75 -1.27
CA THR A 21 2.74 -16.09 -1.79
C THR A 21 1.29 -16.46 -1.48
N MET A 22 0.82 -16.19 -0.26
CA MET A 22 -0.57 -16.40 0.13
C MET A 22 -1.53 -15.51 -0.65
N ALA A 23 -1.16 -14.26 -0.97
CA ALA A 23 -1.95 -13.41 -1.86
C ALA A 23 -2.07 -14.03 -3.26
N ALA A 24 -0.97 -14.54 -3.82
CA ALA A 24 -0.96 -15.16 -5.13
C ALA A 24 -1.83 -16.43 -5.16
N ILE A 25 -1.73 -17.27 -4.12
CA ILE A 25 -2.59 -18.46 -3.96
C ILE A 25 -4.05 -18.04 -3.84
N PHE A 26 -4.35 -17.09 -2.95
CA PHE A 26 -5.71 -16.60 -2.74
C PHE A 26 -6.31 -16.00 -4.01
N TRP A 27 -5.51 -15.25 -4.77
CA TRP A 27 -5.91 -14.72 -6.07
C TRP A 27 -6.26 -15.83 -7.07
N GLY A 28 -5.42 -16.87 -7.17
CA GLY A 28 -5.73 -18.05 -7.98
C GLY A 28 -7.02 -18.75 -7.55
N ILE A 29 -7.21 -18.95 -6.24
CA ILE A 29 -8.45 -19.52 -5.68
C ILE A 29 -9.65 -18.64 -6.03
N SER A 30 -9.51 -17.32 -5.94
CA SER A 30 -10.59 -16.37 -6.23
C SER A 30 -11.04 -16.35 -7.69
N MET A 31 -10.18 -16.80 -8.62
CA MET A 31 -10.57 -16.96 -10.03
C MET A 31 -11.29 -18.29 -10.28
N VAL A 32 -10.84 -19.36 -9.63
CA VAL A 32 -11.33 -20.73 -9.92
C VAL A 32 -12.59 -21.07 -9.13
N VAL A 33 -12.67 -20.64 -7.88
CA VAL A 33 -13.73 -21.10 -6.97
C VAL A 33 -15.11 -20.47 -7.25
N PRO A 34 -15.28 -19.14 -7.45
CA PRO A 34 -16.61 -18.57 -7.65
C PRO A 34 -17.41 -19.18 -8.81
N PRO A 35 -16.83 -19.39 -10.02
CA PRO A 35 -17.55 -20.02 -11.13
C PRO A 35 -18.09 -21.42 -10.82
N LEU A 36 -17.41 -22.18 -9.96
CA LEU A 36 -17.79 -23.56 -9.61
C LEU A 36 -19.04 -23.63 -8.73
N VAL A 37 -19.38 -22.54 -8.05
CA VAL A 37 -20.51 -22.48 -7.09
C VAL A 37 -21.64 -21.59 -7.62
N GLU A 38 -21.53 -21.15 -8.88
CA GLU A 38 -22.60 -20.42 -9.57
C GLU A 38 -23.81 -21.33 -9.79
N GLY A 39 -25.00 -20.83 -9.44
CA GLY A 39 -26.24 -21.58 -9.57
C GLY A 39 -26.54 -22.57 -8.44
N MET A 40 -25.60 -22.79 -7.51
CA MET A 40 -25.85 -23.62 -6.32
C MET A 40 -26.43 -22.78 -5.18
N THR A 41 -27.44 -23.31 -4.51
CA THR A 41 -27.95 -22.77 -3.24
C THR A 41 -27.36 -23.55 -2.08
N VAL A 42 -27.04 -22.85 -0.99
CA VAL A 42 -26.52 -23.52 0.22
C VAL A 42 -27.68 -24.26 0.90
N PRO A 43 -27.63 -25.59 0.99
CA PRO A 43 -28.68 -26.35 1.65
C PRO A 43 -28.79 -25.95 3.12
N GLY A 44 -30.01 -25.76 3.61
CA GLY A 44 -30.31 -25.40 5.01
C GLY A 44 -30.48 -23.90 5.30
N ILE A 45 -29.91 -23.00 4.49
CA ILE A 45 -29.97 -21.54 4.72
C ILE A 45 -30.66 -20.81 3.55
N ASN A 46 -30.86 -21.47 2.40
CA ASN A 46 -31.49 -20.93 1.19
C ASN A 46 -30.84 -19.61 0.69
N VAL A 47 -29.54 -19.45 0.96
CA VAL A 47 -28.73 -18.34 0.48
C VAL A 47 -28.00 -18.78 -0.79
N SER A 48 -27.81 -17.86 -1.73
CA SER A 48 -27.04 -18.14 -2.95
C SER A 48 -25.60 -18.53 -2.58
N GLY A 49 -25.09 -19.60 -3.18
CA GLY A 49 -23.71 -20.06 -2.97
C GLY A 49 -22.70 -18.95 -3.23
N ARG A 50 -22.94 -18.12 -4.25
CA ARG A 50 -22.13 -16.94 -4.57
C ARG A 50 -22.07 -15.94 -3.41
N PHE A 51 -23.19 -15.59 -2.78
CA PHE A 51 -23.18 -14.63 -1.67
C PHE A 51 -22.49 -15.21 -0.44
N PHE A 52 -22.75 -16.48 -0.11
CA PHE A 52 -22.08 -17.15 1.00
C PHE A 52 -20.55 -17.17 0.81
N LEU A 53 -20.10 -17.53 -0.39
CA LEU A 53 -18.68 -17.60 -0.73
C LEU A 53 -18.03 -16.22 -0.72
N TRP A 54 -18.76 -15.18 -1.17
CA TRP A 54 -18.33 -13.79 -1.07
C TRP A 54 -18.09 -13.37 0.40
N VAL A 55 -19.00 -13.71 1.31
CA VAL A 55 -18.82 -13.43 2.76
C VAL A 55 -17.59 -14.16 3.31
N CYS A 56 -17.39 -15.44 2.97
CA CYS A 56 -16.21 -16.19 3.40
C CYS A 56 -14.91 -15.55 2.88
N PHE A 57 -14.84 -15.20 1.59
CA PHE A 57 -13.68 -14.52 1.03
C PHE A 57 -13.45 -13.16 1.64
N MET A 58 -14.51 -12.42 1.96
CA MET A 58 -14.42 -11.13 2.63
C MET A 58 -13.75 -11.27 4.01
N LEU A 59 -14.15 -12.26 4.81
CA LEU A 59 -13.52 -12.53 6.12
C LEU A 59 -12.03 -12.89 5.99
N VAL A 60 -11.68 -13.79 5.07
CA VAL A 60 -10.29 -14.18 4.82
C VAL A 60 -9.47 -12.98 4.35
N THR A 61 -10.04 -12.16 3.46
CA THR A 61 -9.41 -10.95 2.94
C THR A 61 -9.15 -9.94 4.05
N VAL A 62 -10.09 -9.72 4.98
CA VAL A 62 -9.89 -8.80 6.10
C VAL A 62 -8.70 -9.23 6.97
N ILE A 63 -8.64 -10.51 7.36
CA ILE A 63 -7.53 -11.03 8.16
C ILE A 63 -6.21 -10.92 7.39
N PHE A 64 -6.23 -11.26 6.10
CA PHE A 64 -5.07 -11.17 5.23
C PHE A 64 -4.57 -9.72 5.10
N VAL A 65 -5.47 -8.76 4.87
CA VAL A 65 -5.18 -7.34 4.72
C VAL A 65 -4.55 -6.77 5.98
N ILE A 66 -5.12 -7.04 7.17
CA ILE A 66 -4.55 -6.59 8.44
C ILE A 66 -3.10 -7.07 8.59
N ARG A 67 -2.86 -8.35 8.28
CA ARG A 67 -1.52 -8.95 8.36
C ARG A 67 -0.58 -8.35 7.32
N ALA A 68 -1.02 -8.25 6.07
CA ALA A 68 -0.25 -7.71 4.95
C ALA A 68 0.11 -6.23 5.17
N LEU A 69 -0.76 -5.45 5.81
CA LEU A 69 -0.49 -4.06 6.17
C LEU A 69 0.59 -3.91 7.23
N ALA A 70 0.53 -4.71 8.29
CA ALA A 70 1.57 -4.72 9.34
C ALA A 70 2.93 -5.10 8.75
N ASP A 71 2.93 -6.09 7.87
CA ASP A 71 4.07 -6.55 7.10
C ASP A 71 4.60 -5.45 6.16
N ALA A 72 3.74 -4.79 5.38
CA ALA A 72 4.10 -3.70 4.46
C ALA A 72 4.65 -2.46 5.19
N LEU A 73 4.08 -2.09 6.34
CA LEU A 73 4.60 -1.00 7.19
C LEU A 73 6.05 -1.30 7.59
N SER A 74 6.33 -2.54 8.00
CA SER A 74 7.67 -2.95 8.39
C SER A 74 8.67 -2.93 7.23
N LEU A 75 8.21 -3.17 5.99
CA LEU A 75 9.01 -3.07 4.77
C LEU A 75 9.38 -1.63 4.43
N ALA A 76 8.44 -0.69 4.60
CA ALA A 76 8.67 0.71 4.30
C ALA A 76 9.86 1.27 5.10
N ASP A 77 9.97 0.90 6.37
CA ASP A 77 11.11 1.27 7.21
C ASP A 77 12.43 0.70 6.67
N VAL A 78 12.46 -0.60 6.31
CA VAL A 78 13.66 -1.28 5.79
C VAL A 78 14.11 -0.76 4.43
N LEU A 79 13.17 -0.57 3.51
CA LEU A 79 13.43 0.00 2.17
C LEU A 79 14.01 1.40 2.29
N THR A 80 13.44 2.22 3.16
CA THR A 80 13.92 3.58 3.39
C THR A 80 15.34 3.55 3.96
N ASP A 81 15.64 2.65 4.89
CA ASP A 81 16.98 2.50 5.48
C ASP A 81 18.03 2.05 4.44
N ILE A 82 17.65 1.16 3.52
CA ILE A 82 18.51 0.73 2.39
C ILE A 82 18.75 1.90 1.42
N PHE A 83 17.71 2.62 1.03
CA PHE A 83 17.82 3.77 0.12
C PHE A 83 18.66 4.91 0.73
N LEU A 84 18.44 5.22 2.01
CA LEU A 84 19.19 6.24 2.75
C LEU A 84 20.68 5.90 2.84
N ARG A 85 21.03 4.65 3.12
CA ARG A 85 22.44 4.19 3.12
C ARG A 85 23.09 4.29 1.76
N ARG A 86 22.35 3.98 0.69
CA ARG A 86 22.87 4.03 -0.68
C ARG A 86 23.08 5.47 -1.17
N LEU A 87 22.26 6.41 -0.69
CA LEU A 87 22.35 7.83 -1.01
C LEU A 87 23.24 8.64 -0.06
N GLY A 88 23.68 8.06 1.07
CA GLY A 88 24.51 8.73 2.08
C GLY A 88 23.85 9.94 2.73
N ALA A 89 22.53 10.06 2.64
CA ALA A 89 21.75 11.16 3.19
C ALA A 89 21.29 10.81 4.61
N LYS A 90 21.41 11.77 5.54
CA LYS A 90 20.88 11.65 6.91
C LYS A 90 19.36 11.49 6.83
N GLU A 91 18.90 10.29 7.16
CA GLU A 91 17.59 9.92 7.71
C GLU A 91 16.48 10.97 7.55
N ASP A 92 15.94 11.07 6.35
CA ASP A 92 14.84 11.99 6.07
C ASP A 92 13.52 11.29 6.44
N ARG A 93 13.00 11.56 7.64
CA ARG A 93 11.73 11.00 8.13
C ARG A 93 10.54 11.30 7.21
N SER A 94 10.68 12.24 6.27
CA SER A 94 9.69 12.59 5.26
C SER A 94 9.34 11.42 4.33
N LEU A 95 10.32 10.59 3.92
CA LEU A 95 10.09 9.47 3.01
C LEU A 95 9.33 8.32 3.66
N ILE A 96 9.57 8.07 4.96
CA ILE A 96 8.81 7.09 5.75
C ILE A 96 7.35 7.53 5.87
N ARG A 97 7.09 8.84 5.97
CA ARG A 97 5.73 9.38 5.98
C ARG A 97 5.02 9.13 4.64
N VAL A 98 5.68 9.40 3.51
CA VAL A 98 5.11 9.15 2.17
C VAL A 98 4.74 7.67 1.97
N GLY A 99 5.62 6.74 2.38
CA GLY A 99 5.32 5.31 2.29
C GLY A 99 4.08 4.92 3.11
N ARG A 100 3.91 5.52 4.29
CA ARG A 100 2.73 5.31 5.14
C ARG A 100 1.45 5.87 4.51
N ASP A 101 1.53 7.04 3.89
CA ASP A 101 0.37 7.67 3.24
C ASP A 101 -0.08 6.86 2.01
N ALA A 102 0.86 6.28 1.26
CA ALA A 102 0.54 5.34 0.19
C ALA A 102 -0.19 4.08 0.71
N ILE A 103 0.20 3.58 1.88
CA ILE A 103 -0.48 2.47 2.54
C ILE A 103 -1.91 2.85 2.94
N TYR A 104 -2.14 4.10 3.40
CA TYR A 104 -3.49 4.59 3.69
C TYR A 104 -4.37 4.72 2.44
N ILE A 105 -3.80 5.06 1.28
CA ILE A 105 -4.54 5.04 0.01
C ILE A 105 -5.02 3.62 -0.30
N ILE A 106 -4.12 2.64 -0.22
CA ILE A 106 -4.46 1.22 -0.45
C ILE A 106 -5.54 0.76 0.52
N LEU A 107 -5.41 1.11 1.82
CA LEU A 107 -6.40 0.80 2.84
C LEU A 107 -7.77 1.42 2.52
N THR A 108 -7.79 2.67 2.08
CA THR A 108 -9.03 3.39 1.72
C THR A 108 -9.73 2.70 0.55
N ILE A 109 -8.97 2.30 -0.47
CA ILE A 109 -9.51 1.55 -1.63
C ILE A 109 -10.09 0.21 -1.19
N LEU A 110 -9.38 -0.53 -0.33
CA LEU A 110 -9.83 -1.84 0.17
C LEU A 110 -11.10 -1.72 1.02
N LEU A 111 -11.16 -0.75 1.93
CA LEU A 111 -12.34 -0.49 2.74
C LEU A 111 -13.52 -0.13 1.83
N ALA A 112 -13.35 0.81 0.90
CA ALA A 112 -14.40 1.18 -0.05
C ALA A 112 -14.89 -0.04 -0.84
N SER A 113 -13.97 -0.85 -1.38
CA SER A 113 -14.28 -2.09 -2.11
C SER A 113 -15.07 -3.10 -1.28
N ALA A 114 -14.82 -3.19 0.02
CA ALA A 114 -15.51 -4.13 0.90
C ALA A 114 -16.88 -3.60 1.34
N PHE A 115 -16.97 -2.30 1.66
CA PHE A 115 -18.18 -1.70 2.20
C PHE A 115 -19.22 -1.32 1.13
N ILE A 116 -18.79 -0.92 -0.08
CA ILE A 116 -19.72 -0.49 -1.14
C ILE A 116 -20.73 -1.59 -1.51
N PRO A 117 -20.34 -2.86 -1.74
CA PRO A 117 -21.30 -3.94 -2.02
C PRO A 117 -22.30 -4.15 -0.87
N ILE A 118 -21.83 -4.07 0.37
CA ILE A 118 -22.68 -4.20 1.58
C ILE A 118 -23.70 -3.06 1.61
N LEU A 119 -23.24 -1.82 1.42
CA LEU A 119 -24.11 -0.63 1.41
C LEU A 119 -25.13 -0.71 0.28
N SER A 120 -24.73 -1.18 -0.91
CA SER A 120 -25.63 -1.33 -2.07
C SER A 120 -26.71 -2.39 -1.88
N SER A 121 -26.54 -3.32 -0.93
CA SER A 121 -27.51 -4.38 -0.65
C SER A 121 -28.69 -3.96 0.25
N VAL A 122 -28.66 -2.73 0.78
CA VAL A 122 -29.74 -2.18 1.61
C VAL A 122 -30.90 -1.71 0.72
N ALA A 123 -32.13 -2.12 1.08
CA ALA A 123 -33.34 -1.77 0.32
C ALA A 123 -33.58 -0.24 0.27
N GLU A 124 -34.11 0.23 -0.86
CA GLU A 124 -34.51 1.62 -1.19
C GLU A 124 -33.39 2.69 -1.21
N ILE A 125 -32.42 2.64 -0.31
CA ILE A 125 -31.39 3.70 -0.15
C ILE A 125 -29.96 3.18 -0.46
N GLY A 126 -29.78 1.86 -0.64
CA GLY A 126 -28.45 1.25 -0.75
C GLY A 126 -27.58 1.82 -1.86
N ASN A 127 -28.14 2.08 -3.04
CA ASN A 127 -27.40 2.67 -4.16
C ASN A 127 -26.94 4.11 -3.88
N MET A 128 -27.74 4.89 -3.16
CA MET A 128 -27.40 6.25 -2.77
C MET A 128 -26.29 6.24 -1.72
N LEU A 129 -26.35 5.34 -0.73
CA LEU A 129 -25.32 5.13 0.28
C LEU A 129 -23.99 4.66 -0.34
N ALA A 130 -24.06 3.71 -1.28
CA ALA A 130 -22.89 3.21 -2.01
C ALA A 130 -22.22 4.33 -2.84
N SER A 131 -23.03 5.15 -3.52
CA SER A 131 -22.54 6.29 -4.31
C SER A 131 -21.88 7.33 -3.41
N ALA A 132 -22.52 7.72 -2.30
CA ALA A 132 -21.96 8.64 -1.33
C ALA A 132 -20.63 8.12 -0.75
N ALA A 133 -20.58 6.84 -0.35
CA ALA A 133 -19.36 6.21 0.15
C ALA A 133 -18.24 6.19 -0.90
N SER A 134 -18.56 5.95 -2.18
CA SER A 134 -17.58 5.99 -3.26
C SER A 134 -16.97 7.39 -3.46
N LEU A 135 -17.80 8.44 -3.39
CA LEU A 135 -17.35 9.83 -3.51
C LEU A 135 -16.50 10.25 -2.31
N VAL A 136 -16.87 9.83 -1.10
CA VAL A 136 -16.06 10.05 0.10
C VAL A 136 -14.70 9.37 -0.03
N ALA A 137 -14.67 8.10 -0.45
CA ALA A 137 -13.43 7.36 -0.68
C ALA A 137 -12.55 8.06 -1.73
N LEU A 138 -13.13 8.52 -2.83
CA LEU A 138 -12.42 9.30 -3.85
C LEU A 138 -11.81 10.59 -3.27
N GLY A 139 -12.59 11.34 -2.49
CA GLY A 139 -12.12 12.56 -1.83
C GLY A 139 -10.95 12.31 -0.89
N LEU A 140 -11.01 11.24 -0.10
CA LEU A 140 -9.92 10.82 0.79
C LEU A 140 -8.65 10.44 0.00
N ILE A 141 -8.80 9.71 -1.11
CA ILE A 141 -7.67 9.34 -1.97
C ILE A 141 -7.01 10.59 -2.55
N ILE A 142 -7.79 11.56 -3.06
CA ILE A 142 -7.24 12.81 -3.61
C ILE A 142 -6.47 13.58 -2.54
N LEU A 143 -7.00 13.67 -1.31
CA LEU A 143 -6.34 14.34 -0.19
C LEU A 143 -5.00 13.67 0.15
N LEU A 144 -4.99 12.35 0.25
CA LEU A 144 -3.77 11.59 0.51
C LEU A 144 -2.73 11.74 -0.61
N ILE A 145 -3.15 11.72 -1.88
CA ILE A 145 -2.27 11.97 -3.03
C ILE A 145 -1.67 13.39 -2.95
N TYR A 146 -2.48 14.38 -2.59
CA TYR A 146 -2.01 15.76 -2.44
C TYR A 146 -0.93 15.89 -1.35
N ASP A 147 -1.14 15.25 -0.19
CA ASP A 147 -0.15 15.30 0.89
C ASP A 147 1.17 14.62 0.49
N ILE A 148 1.09 13.45 -0.16
CA ILE A 148 2.25 12.76 -0.73
C ILE A 148 2.98 13.65 -1.73
N GLY A 149 2.25 14.25 -2.68
CA GLY A 149 2.82 15.11 -3.72
C GLY A 149 3.54 16.31 -3.12
N ARG A 150 2.97 16.94 -2.09
CA ARG A 150 3.58 18.06 -1.37
C ARG A 150 4.87 17.67 -0.67
N VAL A 151 4.91 16.51 -0.01
CA VAL A 151 6.11 16.03 0.69
C VAL A 151 7.20 15.66 -0.31
N LEU A 152 6.85 14.92 -1.37
CA LEU A 152 7.78 14.53 -2.42
C LEU A 152 8.39 15.74 -3.14
N TYR A 153 7.58 16.75 -3.47
CA TYR A 153 8.06 17.97 -4.12
C TYR A 153 9.19 18.64 -3.31
N ARG A 154 8.97 18.84 -2.00
CA ARG A 154 9.97 19.45 -1.11
C ARG A 154 11.26 18.63 -1.04
N THR A 155 11.14 17.31 -0.92
CA THR A 155 12.31 16.42 -0.86
C THR A 155 13.10 16.42 -2.17
N VAL A 156 12.43 16.50 -3.32
CA VAL A 156 13.10 16.59 -4.62
C VAL A 156 13.78 17.95 -4.80
N GLU A 157 13.11 19.04 -4.41
CA GLU A 157 13.66 20.41 -4.45
C GLU A 157 14.95 20.53 -3.64
N GLU A 158 14.94 20.10 -2.38
CA GLU A 158 16.13 20.14 -1.51
C GLU A 158 17.31 19.32 -2.08
N LYS A 159 17.04 18.15 -2.68
CA LYS A 159 18.09 17.35 -3.30
C LYS A 159 18.60 17.96 -4.61
N ALA A 160 17.73 18.60 -5.39
CA ALA A 160 18.10 19.27 -6.62
C ALA A 160 19.02 20.47 -6.34
N GLU A 161 18.73 21.27 -5.32
CA GLU A 161 19.61 22.37 -4.89
C GLU A 161 20.99 21.88 -4.48
N VAL A 162 21.07 20.84 -3.65
CA VAL A 162 22.36 20.27 -3.22
C VAL A 162 23.17 19.75 -4.41
N LEU A 163 22.51 19.15 -5.41
CA LEU A 163 23.17 18.70 -6.64
C LEU A 163 23.66 19.88 -7.48
N ALA A 164 22.83 20.91 -7.67
CA ALA A 164 23.21 22.12 -8.39
C ALA A 164 24.44 22.79 -7.76
N ASP A 165 24.45 22.94 -6.44
CA ASP A 165 25.58 23.51 -5.69
C ASP A 165 26.88 22.71 -5.84
N ARG A 166 26.79 21.38 -5.86
CA ARG A 166 27.95 20.50 -6.10
C ARG A 166 28.49 20.67 -7.52
N LEU A 167 27.61 20.76 -8.51
CA LEU A 167 27.99 20.99 -9.91
C LEU A 167 28.68 22.35 -10.08
N VAL A 168 28.15 23.41 -9.46
CA VAL A 168 28.74 24.75 -9.49
C VAL A 168 30.13 24.75 -8.85
N LYS A 169 30.30 24.08 -7.69
CA LYS A 169 31.62 23.96 -7.02
C LYS A 169 32.62 23.19 -7.88
N LEU A 170 32.20 22.09 -8.53
CA LEU A 170 33.06 21.32 -9.45
C LEU A 170 33.47 22.14 -10.68
N ALA A 171 32.53 22.88 -11.28
CA ALA A 171 32.82 23.75 -12.42
C ALA A 171 33.83 24.85 -12.05
N LYS A 172 33.66 25.51 -10.90
CA LYS A 172 34.62 26.52 -10.40
C LYS A 172 36.01 25.92 -10.15
N ARG A 173 36.09 24.69 -9.60
CA ARG A 173 37.37 24.00 -9.32
C ARG A 173 38.12 23.62 -10.59
N ASN A 174 37.40 23.19 -11.64
CA ASN A 174 38.00 22.89 -12.94
C ASN A 174 38.47 24.14 -13.68
N ARG A 175 37.76 25.27 -13.56
CA ARG A 175 38.17 26.54 -14.16
C ARG A 175 39.49 27.06 -13.54
N LYS A 176 39.67 26.87 -12.24
CA LYS A 176 40.88 27.28 -11.48
C LYS A 176 42.11 26.39 -11.72
N LYS A 177 41.96 25.26 -12.43
CA LYS A 177 43.04 24.33 -12.78
C LYS A 177 43.55 24.52 -14.21
N LYS A 178 42.86 25.33 -15.03
CA LYS A 178 43.16 25.57 -16.45
C LYS A 178 43.68 26.99 -16.74
N GLY A 179 43.75 27.86 -15.73
CA GLY A 179 44.41 29.17 -15.78
C GLY A 179 45.45 29.23 -14.67
#